data_AF-A0A7C2K3W6-F1
#
_entry.id   AF-A0A7C2K3W6-F1
#
_cell.length_a   1.000
_cell.length_b   1.000
_cell.length_c   1.000
_cell.angle_alpha   90.00
_cell.angle_beta   90.00
_cell.angle_gamma   90.00
#
_symmetry.space_group_name_H-M   'P 1'
#
loop_
_entity.id
_entity.type
_entity.pdbx_description
1 polymer ?
#
loop_
_entity_poly.entity_id
_entity_poly.type
_entity_poly.pdbx_seq_one_letter_code
_entity_poly.pdbx_strand_id
1 'polypeptide(L)' 'MIFAIGQIPEVPLGFMVKLKAMGTIEVDPFSLMTSRKGIFACGDVVTGTRSVVEASAMGRRAALSVGKFLGGDGL' A
#
# COMPACT_ATOMS: atom_id res chain seq x y z
N MET A 1 -20.30 -19.17 -16.95
CA MET A 1 -20.29 -17.69 -16.99
C MET A 1 -19.08 -17.22 -16.19
N ILE A 2 -18.23 -16.35 -16.74
CA ILE A 2 -17.05 -15.80 -16.05
C ILE A 2 -17.21 -14.28 -16.06
N PHE A 3 -17.17 -13.67 -14.88
CA PHE A 3 -17.23 -12.22 -14.74
C PHE A 3 -15.80 -11.67 -14.56
N ALA A 4 -15.45 -10.61 -15.29
CA ALA A 4 -14.16 -9.93 -15.25
C ALA A 4 -14.34 -8.40 -15.17
N ILE A 5 -15.03 -7.93 -14.13
CA ILE A 5 -15.43 -6.52 -13.94
C ILE A 5 -14.46 -5.72 -13.02
N GLY A 6 -13.28 -6.28 -12.74
CA GLY A 6 -12.33 -5.69 -11.79
C GLY A 6 -12.52 -6.20 -10.36
N GLN A 7 -11.65 -5.72 -9.46
CA GLN A 7 -11.59 -6.12 -8.05
C GLN A 7 -11.37 -4.90 -7.15
N ILE A 8 -11.82 -5.01 -5.91
CA ILE A 8 -11.60 -4.02 -4.84
C ILE A 8 -10.99 -4.79 -3.66
N PRO A 9 -9.92 -4.27 -3.03
CA PRO A 9 -9.32 -4.93 -1.87
C PRO A 9 -10.29 -4.92 -0.69
N GLU A 10 -10.40 -6.06 -0.01
CA GLU A 10 -11.05 -6.13 1.29
C GLU A 10 -10.02 -5.82 2.38
N VAL A 11 -10.24 -4.76 3.15
CA VAL A 11 -9.38 -4.37 4.28
C VAL A 11 -10.17 -4.48 5.57
N PRO A 12 -9.88 -5.47 6.45
CA PRO A 12 -10.61 -5.65 7.68
C PRO A 12 -10.48 -4.44 8.62
N LEU A 13 -11.59 -4.07 9.27
CA LEU A 13 -11.60 -2.94 10.22
C LEU A 13 -10.57 -3.10 11.36
N GLY A 14 -10.26 -4.35 11.74
CA GLY A 14 -9.24 -4.67 12.74
C GLY A 14 -7.81 -4.23 12.38
N PHE A 15 -7.56 -3.88 11.11
CA PHE A 15 -6.27 -3.31 10.72
C PHE A 15 -6.13 -1.85 11.16
N MET A 16 -7.22 -1.16 11.53
CA MET A 16 -7.19 0.21 12.08
C MET A 16 -6.34 1.17 11.21
N VAL A 17 -6.47 1.07 9.89
CA VAL A 17 -5.84 1.95 8.91
C VAL A 17 -6.91 2.76 8.20
N LYS A 18 -6.60 4.00 7.81
CA LYS A 18 -7.48 4.82 6.99
C LYS A 18 -7.58 4.25 5.58
N LEU A 19 -8.80 4.28 5.05
CA LEU A 19 -9.11 3.89 3.68
C LEU A 19 -9.53 5.13 2.89
N LYS A 20 -9.21 5.15 1.60
CA LYS A 20 -9.75 6.10 0.64
C LYS A 20 -11.21 5.75 0.33
N ALA A 21 -11.93 6.69 -0.28
CA ALA A 21 -13.33 6.48 -0.70
C ALA A 21 -13.54 5.24 -1.58
N MET A 22 -12.51 4.80 -2.30
CA MET A 22 -12.56 3.64 -3.21
C MET A 22 -12.17 2.30 -2.54
N GLY A 23 -12.02 2.26 -1.21
CA GLY A 23 -11.71 1.05 -0.45
C GLY A 23 -10.22 0.67 -0.39
N THR A 24 -9.35 1.41 -1.09
CA THR A 24 -7.89 1.25 -1.00
C THR A 24 -7.31 1.91 0.24
N ILE A 25 -6.16 1.44 0.71
CA ILE A 25 -5.49 1.99 1.89
C ILE A 25 -4.92 3.39 1.58
N GLU A 26 -5.16 4.32 2.49
CA GLU A 26 -4.52 5.64 2.47
C GLU A 26 -3.10 5.53 3.05
N VAL A 27 -2.14 6.04 2.29
CA VAL A 27 -0.73 6.06 2.69
C VAL A 27 -0.11 7.42 2.39
N ASP A 28 0.93 7.75 3.12
CA ASP A 28 1.81 8.87 2.80
C ASP A 28 2.50 8.62 1.44
N PRO A 29 2.47 9.58 0.50
CA PRO A 29 2.93 9.36 -0.87
C PRO A 29 4.45 9.13 -0.99
N PHE A 30 5.25 9.50 0.01
CA PHE A 30 6.70 9.38 -0.02
C PHE A 30 7.20 8.14 0.75
N SER A 31 6.69 7.94 1.96
CA SER A 31 7.09 6.86 2.87
C SER A 31 6.24 5.60 2.72
N LEU A 32 5.08 5.69 2.08
CA LEU A 32 4.08 4.60 1.99
C LEU A 32 3.59 4.10 3.36
N MET A 33 3.80 4.87 4.42
CA MET A 33 3.26 4.58 5.74
C MET A 33 1.76 4.86 5.76
N THR A 34 1.01 3.95 6.35
CA THR A 34 -0.44 4.13 6.57
C THR A 34 -0.69 5.14 7.70
N SER A 35 -1.96 5.40 8.01
CA SER A 35 -2.32 6.17 9.21
C SER A 35 -1.84 5.54 10.53
N ARG A 36 -1.47 4.25 10.52
CA ARG A 36 -0.98 3.53 11.69
C ARG A 36 0.53 3.46 11.64
N LYS A 37 1.19 4.10 12.63
CA LYS A 37 2.65 4.21 12.69
C LYS A 37 3.32 2.82 12.63
N GLY A 38 4.33 2.69 11.77
CA GLY A 38 5.06 1.45 11.57
C GLY A 38 4.36 0.41 10.68
N ILE A 39 3.17 0.71 10.16
CA ILE A 39 2.48 -0.11 9.17
C ILE A 39 2.56 0.59 7.82
N PHE A 40 2.97 -0.17 6.81
CA PHE A 40 3.19 0.29 5.44
C PHE A 40 2.34 -0.54 4.48
N ALA A 41 1.93 0.06 3.37
CA ALA A 41 1.19 -0.62 2.32
C ALA A 41 1.68 -0.19 0.92
N CYS A 42 1.68 -1.11 -0.04
CA CYS A 42 2.12 -0.84 -1.41
C CYS A 42 1.38 -1.72 -2.43
N GLY A 43 1.40 -1.31 -3.70
CA GLY A 43 0.74 -2.03 -4.81
C GLY A 43 -0.74 -1.72 -4.91
N ASP A 44 -1.50 -2.64 -5.51
CA ASP A 44 -2.91 -2.44 -5.86
C ASP A 44 -3.81 -2.14 -4.66
N VAL A 45 -3.44 -2.59 -3.45
CA VAL A 45 -4.16 -2.25 -2.22
C VAL A 45 -4.15 -0.75 -1.92
N VAL A 46 -3.23 0.01 -2.49
CA VAL A 46 -3.07 1.47 -2.31
C VAL A 46 -3.57 2.26 -3.52
N THR A 47 -3.31 1.75 -4.72
CA THR A 47 -3.57 2.46 -5.99
C THR A 47 -4.80 1.98 -6.75
N GLY A 48 -5.35 0.81 -6.40
CA GLY A 48 -6.19 0.02 -7.30
C GLY A 48 -5.34 -0.69 -8.37
N THR A 49 -5.97 -1.61 -9.12
CA THR A 49 -5.32 -2.44 -10.15
C THR A 49 -4.51 -1.59 -11.12
N ARG A 50 -3.18 -1.77 -11.10
CA ARG A 50 -2.23 -1.07 -11.97
C ARG A 50 -1.25 -2.05 -12.63
N SER A 51 -0.23 -1.52 -13.29
CA SER A 51 0.81 -2.36 -13.90
C SER A 51 1.68 -3.03 -12.82
N VAL A 52 2.16 -4.24 -13.11
CA VAL A 52 3.10 -4.98 -12.23
C VAL A 52 4.38 -4.18 -12.00
N VAL A 53 4.82 -3.38 -12.99
CA VAL A 53 6.00 -2.53 -12.89
C VAL A 53 5.82 -1.45 -11.83
N GLU A 54 4.66 -0.77 -11.80
CA GLU A 54 4.36 0.21 -10.77
C GLU A 54 4.26 -0.43 -9.38
N ALA A 55 3.62 -1.60 -9.27
CA ALA A 55 3.53 -2.33 -8.01
C ALA A 55 4.93 -2.71 -7.48
N SER A 56 5.82 -3.17 -8.36
CA SER A 56 7.21 -3.51 -8.01
C SER A 56 8.02 -2.28 -7.60
N ALA A 57 7.87 -1.16 -8.31
CA ALA A 57 8.54 0.10 -7.96
C ALA A 57 8.07 0.62 -6.60
N MET A 58 6.77 0.53 -6.31
CA MET A 58 6.22 0.84 -5.00
C MET A 58 6.76 -0.08 -3.90
N GLY A 59 6.89 -1.39 -4.17
CA GLY A 59 7.47 -2.35 -3.23
C GLY A 59 8.89 -1.97 -2.82
N ARG A 60 9.73 -1.57 -3.79
CA ARG A 60 11.08 -1.08 -3.50
C ARG A 60 11.06 0.17 -2.61
N ARG A 61 10.19 1.14 -2.88
CA ARG A 61 10.06 2.33 -2.03
C ARG A 61 9.62 1.99 -0.62
N ALA A 62 8.64 1.09 -0.47
CA ALA A 62 8.14 0.64 0.82
C ALA A 62 9.27 -0.03 1.63
N ALA A 63 10.07 -0.89 1.01
CA ALA A 63 11.22 -1.52 1.66
C ALA A 63 12.23 -0.50 2.19
N LEU A 64 12.57 0.52 1.38
CA LEU A 64 13.48 1.59 1.81
C LEU A 64 12.89 2.40 2.99
N SER A 65 11.60 2.70 2.95
CA SER A 65 10.91 3.41 4.03
C SER A 65 10.80 2.60 5.32
N VAL A 66 10.58 1.28 5.21
CA VAL A 66 10.63 0.36 6.35
C VAL A 66 12.05 0.31 6.93
N GLY A 67 13.07 0.19 6.08
CA GLY A 67 14.48 0.23 6.48
C GLY A 67 14.80 1.50 7.28
N LYS A 68 14.42 2.67 6.75
CA LYS A 68 14.58 3.96 7.44
C LYS A 68 13.82 4.03 8.77
N PHE A 69 12.61 3.50 8.81
CA PHE A 69 11.81 3.48 10.03
C PHE A 69 12.42 2.63 11.14
N LEU A 70 13.10 1.53 10.78
CA LEU A 70 13.79 0.65 11.71
C LEU A 70 15.20 1.15 12.11
N GLY A 71 15.62 2.32 11.63
CA GLY A 71 16.93 2.91 11.92
C GLY A 71 18.04 2.55 10.94
N GLY A 72 17.70 1.92 9.82
CA GLY A 72 18.61 1.75 8.67
C GLY A 72 18.77 3.04 7.87
N ASP A 73 19.79 3.07 7.01
CA ASP A 73 20.08 4.16 6.07
C ASP A 73 19.15 4.16 4.84
N GLY A 74 18.54 3.01 4.52
CA GLY A 74 17.55 2.87 3.45
C GLY A 74 18.15 3.15 2.07
N LEU A 75 19.27 2.49 1.79
CA LEU A 75 20.05 2.51 0.55
C LEU A 75 20.11 1.12 -0.09
#